data_AF-A0A850G4E0-F1
#
_entry.id   AF-A0A850G4E0-F1
#
_cell.length_a   1.000
_cell.length_b   1.000
_cell.length_c   1.000
_cell.angle_alpha   90.00
_cell.angle_beta   90.00
_cell.angle_gamma   90.00
#
_symmetry.space_group_name_H-M   'P 1'
#
loop_
_entity.id
_entity.type
_entity.pdbx_description
1 polymer ?
#
loop_
_entity_poly.entity_id
_entity_poly.type
_entity_poly.pdbx_seq_one_letter_code
_entity_poly.pdbx_strand_id
1 'polypeptide(L)'
;MKSTPQTAASLRDRNPFAALAESVVVTKADQVVVDDGLELGERREVGEGSRVPEASEREQALRPAQRLDARLRAITGYEEELLEGRRFADNSAALCNELIARCLVPPGAEPGRARELVAGLSVAERDLALVALRRLSFGDRVETLVDCPRCGETSEIDFDLGELSLALADLPERLELRLADGRQASLRLPSAGDQAELIAARLDSPARRRSWLLARALVRLGDDEAPFDVEVIHALPSALRRQLEQALDEALPDFDLGVDVCCSACGHEFAAPFEIDGFFLLS
;
A
#
# COMPACT_ATOMS: atom_id res chain seq x y z
N MET A 1 11.00 39.39 18.99
CA MET A 1 11.27 38.89 17.63
C MET A 1 10.09 38.00 17.26
N LYS A 2 9.30 38.40 16.27
CA LYS A 2 8.13 37.64 15.81
C LYS A 2 8.67 36.37 15.12
N SER A 3 8.38 35.20 15.67
CA SER A 3 8.70 33.91 15.05
C SER A 3 7.81 33.75 13.83
N THR A 4 8.43 33.69 12.66
CA THR A 4 7.81 33.32 11.38
C THR A 4 7.12 31.96 11.54
N PRO A 5 5.85 31.79 11.15
CA PRO A 5 5.23 30.49 11.11
C PRO A 5 5.97 29.65 10.07
N GLN A 6 6.41 28.46 10.48
CA GLN A 6 6.94 27.45 9.59
C GLN A 6 5.77 26.98 8.73
N THR A 7 5.62 27.59 7.57
CA THR A 7 4.66 27.21 6.53
C THR A 7 4.84 25.74 6.20
N ALA A 8 3.71 25.04 6.07
CA ALA A 8 3.58 23.69 5.54
C ALA A 8 4.63 23.42 4.45
N ALA A 9 5.72 22.73 4.83
CA ALA A 9 6.57 22.09 3.85
C ALA A 9 5.68 21.05 3.20
N SER A 10 5.27 21.34 1.97
CA SER A 10 4.26 20.57 1.26
C SER A 10 4.65 19.09 1.28
N LEU A 11 3.66 18.22 1.45
CA LEU A 11 3.80 16.78 1.27
C LEU A 11 4.36 16.37 -0.12
N ARG A 12 4.68 17.33 -0.99
CA ARG A 12 5.22 17.19 -2.36
C ARG A 12 6.73 16.94 -2.46
N ASP A 13 7.50 16.98 -1.36
CA ASP A 13 8.92 16.59 -1.35
C ASP A 13 9.11 15.09 -1.02
N ARG A 14 8.05 14.29 -1.11
CA ARG A 14 8.11 12.85 -0.86
C ARG A 14 8.84 12.14 -2.00
N ASN A 15 9.82 11.31 -1.62
CA ASN A 15 10.48 10.35 -2.51
C ASN A 15 9.66 9.05 -2.43
N PRO A 16 8.69 8.80 -3.34
CA PRO A 16 7.71 7.75 -3.17
C PRO A 16 8.34 6.35 -3.20
N PHE A 17 9.45 6.16 -3.93
CA PHE A 17 10.19 4.91 -3.91
C PHE A 17 10.86 4.65 -2.55
N ALA A 18 11.49 5.68 -1.95
CA ALA A 18 12.03 5.56 -0.59
C ALA A 18 10.94 5.36 0.44
N ALA A 19 9.81 6.07 0.33
CA ALA A 19 8.66 5.88 1.22
C ALA A 19 8.15 4.43 1.16
N LEU A 20 8.06 3.84 -0.03
CA LEU A 20 7.70 2.43 -0.19
C LEU A 20 8.72 1.49 0.44
N ALA A 21 10.01 1.79 0.34
CA ALA A 21 11.07 1.03 1.00
C ALA A 21 11.05 1.19 2.54
N GLU A 22 10.39 2.23 3.03
CA GLU A 22 10.36 2.63 4.44
C GLU A 22 9.02 2.37 5.13
N SER A 23 7.98 1.94 4.38
CA SER A 23 6.64 1.59 4.87
C SER A 23 6.59 0.35 5.78
N VAL A 24 7.70 -0.01 6.41
CA VAL A 24 7.78 -1.09 7.40
C VAL A 24 7.42 -0.48 8.75
N VAL A 25 6.24 -0.82 9.26
CA VAL A 25 5.87 -0.47 10.64
C VAL A 25 6.79 -1.24 11.58
N VAL A 26 7.76 -0.56 12.17
CA VAL A 26 8.49 -1.09 13.32
C VAL A 26 7.65 -0.79 14.55
N THR A 27 6.68 -1.65 14.86
CA THR A 27 6.08 -1.61 16.20
C THR A 27 7.16 -1.99 17.19
N LYS A 28 7.46 -1.10 18.15
CA LYS A 28 8.12 -1.53 19.38
C LYS A 28 7.15 -2.48 20.06
N ALA A 29 7.52 -3.75 20.16
CA ALA A 29 6.74 -4.76 20.86
C ALA A 29 6.59 -4.36 22.33
N ASP A 30 5.41 -3.87 22.72
CA ASP A 30 4.96 -3.99 24.09
C ASP A 30 4.37 -5.39 24.24
N GLN A 31 5.01 -6.19 25.09
CA GLN A 31 4.64 -7.57 25.36
C GLN A 31 3.26 -7.63 26.00
N VAL A 32 2.29 -8.21 25.28
CA VAL A 32 1.09 -8.78 25.90
C VAL A 32 1.22 -10.29 25.84
N VAL A 33 1.45 -10.88 27.00
CA VAL A 33 1.35 -12.34 27.21
C VAL A 33 -0.13 -12.69 27.08
N VAL A 34 -0.46 -13.60 26.17
CA VAL A 34 -1.78 -14.24 26.13
C VAL A 34 -1.57 -15.75 26.15
N ASP A 35 -2.27 -16.36 27.10
CA ASP A 35 -2.24 -17.77 27.47
C ASP A 35 -2.89 -18.62 26.37
N ASP A 36 -2.24 -19.74 26.04
CA ASP A 36 -2.63 -20.68 25.00
C ASP A 36 -3.78 -21.57 25.50
N GLY A 37 -4.85 -21.65 24.71
CA GLY A 37 -5.75 -22.78 24.81
C GLY A 37 -7.09 -22.50 24.16
N LEU A 38 -7.32 -23.06 22.97
CA LEU A 38 -8.62 -23.58 22.55
C LEU A 38 -8.44 -24.51 21.33
N GLU A 39 -9.05 -25.70 21.46
CA GLU A 39 -8.91 -26.86 20.60
C GLU A 39 -9.63 -26.68 19.24
N LEU A 40 -9.00 -27.18 18.17
CA LEU A 40 -9.49 -27.12 16.79
C LEU A 40 -10.61 -28.15 16.56
N GLY A 41 -11.81 -27.66 16.22
CA GLY A 41 -12.92 -28.45 15.69
C GLY A 41 -12.78 -28.70 14.17
N GLU A 42 -13.16 -29.91 13.75
CA GLU A 42 -12.90 -30.51 12.44
C GLU A 42 -13.48 -29.74 11.24
N ARG A 43 -12.67 -29.62 10.18
CA ARG A 43 -13.01 -29.01 8.89
C ARG A 43 -13.95 -29.92 8.09
N ARG A 44 -15.06 -29.39 7.60
CA ARG A 44 -15.83 -29.99 6.50
C ARG A 44 -15.33 -29.45 5.17
N GLU A 45 -14.95 -30.36 4.28
CA GLU A 45 -14.59 -30.08 2.90
C GLU A 45 -15.78 -29.53 2.13
N VAL A 46 -15.62 -28.38 1.48
CA VAL A 46 -16.59 -27.83 0.54
C VAL A 46 -15.90 -27.62 -0.82
N GLY A 47 -16.27 -28.49 -1.76
CA GLY A 47 -16.65 -28.13 -3.12
C GLY A 47 -15.70 -27.27 -3.94
N GLU A 48 -14.93 -27.95 -4.78
CA GLU A 48 -14.10 -27.41 -5.86
C GLU A 48 -14.90 -26.54 -6.86
N GLY A 49 -14.37 -25.37 -7.19
CA GLY A 49 -14.69 -24.67 -8.44
C GLY A 49 -15.64 -23.48 -8.39
N SER A 50 -15.31 -22.42 -7.64
CA SER A 50 -15.89 -21.10 -7.90
C SER A 50 -15.05 -20.38 -8.97
N ARG A 51 -15.50 -20.45 -10.23
CA ARG A 51 -14.89 -19.71 -11.33
C ARG A 51 -15.13 -18.21 -11.12
N VAL A 52 -14.05 -17.44 -11.08
CA VAL A 52 -14.12 -16.01 -11.37
C VAL A 52 -14.70 -15.87 -12.79
N PRO A 53 -15.80 -15.14 -13.02
CA PRO A 53 -16.31 -14.93 -14.36
C PRO A 53 -15.22 -14.27 -15.23
N GLU A 54 -15.03 -14.80 -16.44
CA GLU A 54 -14.09 -14.24 -17.42
C GLU A 54 -14.51 -12.81 -17.76
N ALA A 55 -13.55 -11.88 -17.73
CA ALA A 55 -13.79 -10.47 -18.00
C ALA A 55 -14.24 -10.27 -19.46
N SER A 56 -15.42 -9.69 -19.65
CA SER A 56 -15.96 -9.28 -20.95
C SER A 56 -15.01 -8.32 -21.68
N GLU A 57 -15.09 -8.23 -23.01
CA GLU A 57 -14.25 -7.32 -23.83
C GLU A 57 -14.36 -5.84 -23.38
N ARG A 58 -15.48 -5.45 -22.76
CA ARG A 58 -15.66 -4.12 -22.13
C ARG A 58 -14.91 -3.98 -20.80
N GLU A 59 -14.85 -5.04 -20.00
CA GLU A 59 -14.06 -5.06 -18.77
C GLU A 59 -12.56 -5.08 -19.07
N GLN A 60 -12.14 -5.71 -20.18
CA GLN A 60 -10.76 -5.66 -20.67
C GLN A 60 -10.30 -4.28 -21.15
N ALA A 61 -11.21 -3.30 -21.25
CA ALA A 61 -10.90 -1.90 -21.57
C ALA A 61 -10.88 -0.98 -20.33
N LEU A 62 -11.35 -1.44 -19.16
CA LEU A 62 -11.31 -0.67 -17.91
C LEU A 62 -9.89 -0.67 -17.31
N ARG A 63 -9.51 0.36 -16.55
CA ARG A 63 -8.22 0.36 -15.82
C ARG A 63 -8.20 -0.77 -14.77
N PRO A 64 -7.06 -1.37 -14.39
CA PRO A 64 -7.03 -2.45 -13.40
C PRO A 64 -7.73 -2.07 -12.08
N ALA A 65 -7.48 -0.87 -11.55
CA ALA A 65 -8.22 -0.32 -10.41
C ALA A 65 -9.74 -0.19 -10.64
N GLN A 66 -10.18 0.20 -11.84
CA GLN A 66 -11.61 0.31 -12.17
C GLN A 66 -12.30 -1.05 -12.35
N ARG A 67 -11.55 -2.07 -12.78
CA ARG A 67 -12.05 -3.46 -12.87
C ARG A 67 -12.25 -4.05 -11.48
N LEU A 68 -11.41 -3.67 -10.52
CA LEU A 68 -11.51 -4.10 -9.14
C LEU A 68 -12.73 -3.50 -8.45
N ASP A 69 -12.90 -2.18 -8.55
CA ASP A 69 -14.01 -1.45 -7.92
C ASP A 69 -15.39 -2.04 -8.29
N ALA A 70 -15.60 -2.33 -9.59
CA ALA A 70 -16.84 -2.92 -10.07
C ALA A 70 -17.13 -4.36 -9.55
N ARG A 71 -16.14 -5.03 -8.96
CA ARG A 71 -16.20 -6.44 -8.54
C ARG A 71 -16.09 -6.62 -7.04
N LEU A 72 -15.75 -5.57 -6.30
CA LEU A 72 -15.66 -5.63 -4.84
C LEU A 72 -17.06 -5.77 -4.24
N ARG A 73 -17.17 -6.63 -3.23
CA ARG A 73 -18.29 -6.64 -2.29
C ARG A 73 -17.88 -5.98 -0.98
N ALA A 74 -18.87 -5.53 -0.21
CA ALA A 74 -18.65 -5.14 1.18
C ALA A 74 -18.07 -6.31 2.00
N ILE A 75 -17.35 -5.96 3.06
CA ILE A 75 -16.87 -6.96 4.03
C ILE A 75 -18.05 -7.65 4.72
N THR A 76 -17.81 -8.85 5.20
CA THR A 76 -18.73 -9.64 6.01
C THR A 76 -18.03 -10.10 7.29
N GLY A 77 -18.74 -10.82 8.16
CA GLY A 77 -18.15 -11.42 9.36
C GLY A 77 -16.90 -12.26 9.10
N TYR A 78 -16.77 -12.88 7.91
CA TYR A 78 -15.54 -13.61 7.52
C TYR A 78 -14.29 -12.72 7.46
N GLU A 79 -14.45 -11.49 6.99
CA GLU A 79 -13.36 -10.52 6.91
C GLU A 79 -13.17 -9.81 8.26
N GLU A 80 -14.24 -9.55 9.01
CA GLU A 80 -14.15 -9.02 10.37
C GLU A 80 -13.34 -9.95 11.29
N GLU A 81 -13.64 -11.26 11.28
CA GLU A 81 -12.88 -12.27 12.03
C GLU A 81 -11.41 -12.35 11.60
N LEU A 82 -11.14 -12.20 10.29
CA LEU A 82 -9.76 -12.14 9.76
C LEU A 82 -9.01 -10.93 10.32
N LEU A 83 -9.64 -9.77 10.33
CA LEU A 83 -9.05 -8.51 10.81
C LEU A 83 -8.79 -8.57 12.31
N GLU A 84 -9.75 -9.08 13.09
CA GLU A 84 -9.60 -9.23 14.54
C GLU A 84 -8.43 -10.17 14.89
N GLY A 85 -8.32 -11.32 14.20
CA GLY A 85 -7.22 -12.26 14.36
C GLY A 85 -5.86 -11.75 13.85
N ARG A 86 -5.79 -10.54 13.28
CA ARG A 86 -4.62 -9.93 12.65
C ARG A 86 -4.41 -8.46 13.02
N ARG A 87 -5.09 -7.97 14.06
CA ARG A 87 -5.05 -6.55 14.50
C ARG A 87 -3.63 -6.02 14.76
N PHE A 88 -2.70 -6.91 15.09
CA PHE A 88 -1.28 -6.61 15.33
C PHE A 88 -0.35 -7.26 14.31
N ALA A 89 -0.83 -7.52 13.09
CA ALA A 89 0.01 -8.09 12.05
C ALA A 89 1.15 -7.11 11.70
N ASP A 90 2.40 -7.56 11.85
CA ASP A 90 3.59 -6.81 11.44
C ASP A 90 3.59 -6.45 9.93
N ASN A 91 2.75 -7.12 9.14
CA ASN A 91 2.68 -6.96 7.69
C ASN A 91 1.29 -6.48 7.25
N SER A 92 1.04 -5.18 7.46
CA SER A 92 -0.19 -4.51 7.03
C SER A 92 -0.43 -4.69 5.53
N ALA A 93 0.61 -4.58 4.70
CA ALA A 93 0.49 -4.74 3.24
C ALA A 93 -0.07 -6.12 2.84
N ALA A 94 0.43 -7.21 3.44
CA ALA A 94 -0.09 -8.55 3.17
C ALA A 94 -1.55 -8.70 3.64
N LEU A 95 -1.92 -8.10 4.77
CA LEU A 95 -3.28 -8.13 5.28
C LEU A 95 -4.25 -7.36 4.38
N CYS A 96 -3.87 -6.15 3.94
CA CYS A 96 -4.62 -5.37 2.97
C CYS A 96 -4.83 -6.14 1.66
N ASN A 97 -3.78 -6.80 1.15
CA ASN A 97 -3.87 -7.60 -0.07
C ASN A 97 -4.85 -8.78 0.11
N GLU A 98 -4.77 -9.49 1.23
CA GLU A 98 -5.67 -10.62 1.53
C GLU A 98 -7.12 -10.17 1.68
N LEU A 99 -7.35 -9.05 2.36
CA LEU A 99 -8.67 -8.48 2.55
C LEU A 99 -9.34 -8.14 1.20
N ILE A 100 -8.63 -7.44 0.32
CA ILE A 100 -9.13 -7.14 -1.04
C ILE A 100 -9.41 -8.44 -1.79
N ALA A 101 -8.48 -9.40 -1.76
CA ALA A 101 -8.63 -10.66 -2.48
C ALA A 101 -9.89 -11.44 -2.05
N ARG A 102 -10.21 -11.46 -0.74
CA ARG A 102 -11.43 -12.08 -0.22
C ARG A 102 -12.70 -11.34 -0.63
N CYS A 103 -12.63 -10.01 -0.73
CA CYS A 103 -13.75 -9.18 -1.18
C CYS A 103 -13.98 -9.23 -2.70
N LEU A 104 -13.14 -9.95 -3.45
CA LEU A 104 -13.34 -10.22 -4.89
C LEU A 104 -14.01 -11.57 -5.18
N VAL A 105 -14.29 -12.36 -4.15
CA VAL A 105 -14.91 -13.70 -4.24
C VAL A 105 -16.08 -13.82 -3.26
N PRO A 106 -16.99 -14.82 -3.41
CA PRO A 106 -18.06 -15.04 -2.44
C PRO A 106 -17.52 -15.26 -1.01
N PRO A 107 -18.27 -14.87 0.03
CA PRO A 107 -17.86 -15.09 1.43
C PRO A 107 -17.54 -16.56 1.70
N GLY A 108 -16.41 -16.80 2.40
CA GLY A 108 -15.91 -18.15 2.73
C GLY A 108 -15.24 -18.92 1.59
N ALA A 109 -15.22 -18.39 0.36
CA ALA A 109 -14.52 -19.02 -0.76
C ALA A 109 -13.00 -18.80 -0.70
N GLU A 110 -12.22 -19.73 -1.25
CA GLU A 110 -10.76 -19.58 -1.38
C GLU A 110 -10.38 -18.54 -2.45
N PRO A 111 -9.66 -17.46 -2.10
CA PRO A 111 -9.39 -16.35 -3.01
C PRO A 111 -8.10 -16.54 -3.84
N GLY A 112 -7.74 -17.76 -4.25
CA GLY A 112 -6.44 -18.06 -4.88
C GLY A 112 -6.10 -17.19 -6.09
N ARG A 113 -6.98 -17.16 -7.11
CA ARG A 113 -6.80 -16.31 -8.31
C ARG A 113 -6.88 -14.82 -7.98
N ALA A 114 -7.66 -14.45 -6.98
CA ALA A 114 -7.79 -13.06 -6.54
C ALA A 114 -6.52 -12.57 -5.83
N ARG A 115 -5.84 -13.42 -5.05
CA ARG A 115 -4.54 -13.11 -4.44
C ARG A 115 -3.48 -12.78 -5.50
N GLU A 116 -3.39 -13.59 -6.56
CA GLU A 116 -2.47 -13.33 -7.68
C GLU A 116 -2.77 -11.98 -8.35
N LEU A 117 -4.04 -11.69 -8.57
CA LEU A 117 -4.47 -10.43 -9.18
C LEU A 117 -4.11 -9.23 -8.30
N VAL A 118 -4.39 -9.30 -7.00
CA VAL A 118 -4.12 -8.21 -6.04
C VAL A 118 -2.61 -8.02 -5.85
N ALA A 119 -1.83 -9.11 -5.80
CA ALA A 119 -0.38 -9.03 -5.70
C ALA A 119 0.27 -8.30 -6.89
N GLY A 120 -0.35 -8.37 -8.08
CA GLY A 120 0.12 -7.70 -9.28
C GLY A 120 -0.26 -6.22 -9.41
N LEU A 121 -1.10 -5.69 -8.52
CA LEU A 121 -1.48 -4.28 -8.53
C LEU A 121 -0.30 -3.39 -8.13
N SER A 122 -0.28 -2.16 -8.61
CA SER A 122 0.52 -1.15 -7.93
C SER A 122 -0.03 -0.89 -6.53
N VAL A 123 0.84 -0.39 -5.64
CA VAL A 123 0.50 0.05 -4.28
C VAL A 123 -0.66 1.06 -4.31
N ALA A 124 -0.60 2.01 -5.24
CA ALA A 124 -1.66 3.01 -5.43
C ALA A 124 -3.00 2.40 -5.85
N GLU A 125 -3.00 1.44 -6.78
CA GLU A 125 -4.24 0.75 -7.19
C GLU A 125 -4.84 -0.08 -6.06
N ARG A 126 -4.01 -0.72 -5.24
CA ARG A 126 -4.46 -1.40 -4.02
C ARG A 126 -5.07 -0.41 -3.04
N ASP A 127 -4.45 0.74 -2.80
CA ASP A 127 -4.97 1.74 -1.87
C ASP A 127 -6.32 2.31 -2.32
N LEU A 128 -6.49 2.53 -3.64
CA LEU A 128 -7.80 2.87 -4.20
C LEU A 128 -8.84 1.77 -3.98
N ALA A 129 -8.45 0.49 -4.10
CA ALA A 129 -9.34 -0.63 -3.82
C ALA A 129 -9.73 -0.71 -2.33
N LEU A 130 -8.82 -0.37 -1.40
CA LEU A 130 -9.13 -0.25 0.03
C LEU A 130 -10.13 0.88 0.31
N VAL A 131 -9.94 2.05 -0.32
CA VAL A 131 -10.89 3.16 -0.20
C VAL A 131 -12.26 2.75 -0.74
N ALA A 132 -12.33 2.14 -1.92
CA ALA A 132 -13.57 1.63 -2.48
C ALA A 132 -14.26 0.63 -1.53
N LEU A 133 -13.49 -0.32 -0.97
CA LEU A 133 -13.98 -1.29 0.00
C LEU A 133 -14.53 -0.62 1.27
N ARG A 134 -13.86 0.43 1.76
CA ARG A 134 -14.30 1.21 2.93
C ARG A 134 -15.64 1.88 2.67
N ARG A 135 -15.77 2.51 1.51
CA ARG A 135 -17.02 3.15 1.07
C ARG A 135 -18.17 2.16 0.96
N LEU A 136 -17.92 0.99 0.35
CA LEU A 136 -18.91 -0.08 0.22
C LEU A 136 -19.37 -0.65 1.55
N SER A 137 -18.46 -0.74 2.53
CA SER A 137 -18.73 -1.43 3.81
C SER A 137 -19.32 -0.49 4.86
N PHE A 138 -18.85 0.75 4.93
CA PHE A 138 -19.10 1.66 6.04
C PHE A 138 -19.50 3.06 5.60
N GLY A 139 -19.56 3.32 4.28
CA GLY A 139 -19.86 4.64 3.71
C GLY A 139 -18.64 5.55 3.60
N ASP A 140 -18.91 6.79 3.16
CA ASP A 140 -17.87 7.75 2.76
C ASP A 140 -17.31 8.57 3.93
N ARG A 141 -18.00 8.59 5.07
CA ARG A 141 -17.55 9.33 6.25
C ARG A 141 -16.53 8.56 7.06
N VAL A 142 -15.49 9.29 7.45
CA VAL A 142 -14.41 8.84 8.31
C VAL A 142 -14.38 9.70 9.55
N GLU A 143 -14.42 9.07 10.72
CA GLU A 143 -14.22 9.69 12.02
C GLU A 143 -12.90 9.16 12.59
N THR A 144 -12.01 10.05 13.04
CA THR A 144 -10.72 9.67 13.60
C THR A 144 -10.19 10.69 14.59
N LEU A 145 -9.14 10.30 15.33
CA LEU A 145 -8.48 11.12 16.33
C LEU A 145 -7.10 11.54 15.81
N VAL A 146 -6.77 12.82 15.97
CA VAL A 146 -5.49 13.39 15.57
C VAL A 146 -4.89 14.26 16.67
N ASP A 147 -3.62 14.07 16.95
CA ASP A 147 -2.91 14.86 17.96
C ASP A 147 -2.41 16.18 17.36
N CYS A 148 -2.71 17.29 18.04
CA CYS A 148 -2.23 18.60 17.61
C CYS A 148 -0.71 18.70 17.79
N PRO A 149 0.08 19.00 16.73
CA PRO A 149 1.53 19.09 16.83
C PRO A 149 2.01 20.27 17.70
N ARG A 150 1.12 21.23 18.02
CA ARG A 150 1.46 22.43 18.79
C ARG A 150 1.20 22.29 20.29
N CYS A 151 0.05 21.75 20.68
CA CYS A 151 -0.33 21.65 22.11
C CYS A 151 -0.44 20.22 22.62
N GLY A 152 -0.38 19.21 21.75
CA GLY A 152 -0.52 17.80 22.12
C GLY A 152 -1.94 17.35 22.46
N GLU A 153 -2.94 18.22 22.29
CA GLU A 153 -4.34 17.84 22.51
C GLU A 153 -4.85 17.00 21.34
N THR A 154 -5.55 15.92 21.66
CA THR A 154 -6.22 15.07 20.67
C THR A 154 -7.54 15.72 20.24
N SER A 155 -7.71 15.90 18.93
CA SER A 155 -8.95 16.40 18.33
C SER A 155 -9.64 15.27 17.57
N GLU A 156 -10.95 15.16 17.76
CA GLU A 156 -11.81 14.34 16.92
C GLU A 156 -12.09 15.10 15.62
N ILE A 157 -11.89 14.43 14.49
CA ILE A 157 -12.13 14.98 13.17
C ILE A 157 -13.02 14.03 12.37
N ASP A 158 -13.88 14.61 11.54
CA ASP A 158 -14.61 13.89 10.50
C ASP A 158 -14.33 14.48 9.12
N PHE A 159 -14.21 13.62 8.11
CA PHE A 159 -14.07 14.04 6.72
C PHE A 159 -14.71 13.03 5.76
N ASP A 160 -14.95 13.47 4.52
CA ASP A 160 -15.55 12.66 3.46
C ASP A 160 -14.45 12.13 2.53
N LEU A 161 -14.42 10.81 2.31
CA LEU A 161 -13.46 10.16 1.39
C LEU A 161 -13.58 10.66 -0.05
N GLY A 162 -14.73 11.19 -0.45
CA GLY A 162 -14.95 11.82 -1.75
C GLY A 162 -14.25 13.16 -1.92
N GLU A 163 -13.79 13.80 -0.84
CA GLU A 163 -13.00 15.03 -0.88
C GLU A 163 -11.49 14.77 -1.08
N LEU A 164 -11.05 13.52 -0.90
CA LEU A 164 -9.66 13.14 -1.14
C LEU A 164 -9.33 13.13 -2.64
N SER A 165 -8.16 13.66 -3.01
CA SER A 165 -7.69 13.68 -4.40
C SER A 165 -7.06 12.34 -4.80
N LEU A 166 -7.92 11.35 -5.04
CA LEU A 166 -7.54 9.96 -5.33
C LEU A 166 -7.47 9.62 -6.84
N ALA A 167 -7.19 10.61 -7.68
CA ALA A 167 -7.10 10.42 -9.12
C ALA A 167 -5.77 9.77 -9.51
N LEU A 168 -5.83 8.53 -10.01
CA LEU A 168 -4.66 7.81 -10.54
C LEU A 168 -4.59 7.94 -12.07
N ALA A 169 -3.46 8.43 -12.57
CA ALA A 169 -3.13 8.45 -13.99
C ALA A 169 -2.74 7.04 -14.49
N ASP A 170 -2.72 6.85 -15.81
CA ASP A 170 -2.27 5.59 -16.38
C ASP A 170 -0.80 5.35 -16.04
N LEU A 171 -0.53 4.18 -15.46
CA LEU A 171 0.81 3.78 -15.07
C LEU A 171 1.54 3.13 -16.25
N PRO A 172 2.82 3.47 -16.49
CA PRO A 172 3.60 2.81 -17.49
C PRO A 172 3.84 1.34 -17.10
N GLU A 173 3.67 0.43 -18.05
CA GLU A 173 4.01 -0.99 -17.83
C GLU A 173 5.52 -1.16 -17.59
N ARG A 174 6.33 -0.37 -18.32
CA ARG A 174 7.79 -0.33 -18.19
C ARG A 174 8.33 1.09 -18.32
N LEU A 175 9.40 1.38 -17.59
CA LEU A 175 10.23 2.57 -17.73
C LEU A 175 11.51 2.18 -18.46
N GLU A 176 11.68 2.67 -19.69
CA GLU A 176 12.89 2.45 -20.46
C GLU A 176 13.86 3.61 -20.24
N LEU A 177 15.08 3.29 -19.83
CA LEU A 177 16.11 4.24 -19.43
C LEU A 177 17.40 3.96 -20.19
N ARG A 178 18.13 5.04 -20.51
CA ARG A 178 19.53 4.94 -20.89
C ARG A 178 20.40 5.41 -19.74
N LEU A 179 21.16 4.49 -19.17
CA LEU A 179 22.07 4.77 -18.07
C LEU A 179 23.25 5.63 -18.52
N ALA A 180 23.81 6.40 -17.58
CA ALA A 180 24.94 7.29 -17.86
C ALA A 180 26.20 6.57 -18.39
N ASP A 181 26.33 5.27 -18.16
CA ASP A 181 27.41 4.43 -18.70
C ASP A 181 27.09 3.81 -20.08
N GLY A 182 25.94 4.16 -20.65
CA GLY A 182 25.50 3.74 -21.97
C GLY A 182 24.61 2.49 -21.99
N ARG A 183 24.47 1.75 -20.89
CA ARG A 183 23.57 0.58 -20.82
C ARG A 183 22.11 1.00 -20.94
N GLN A 184 21.30 0.13 -21.54
CA GLN A 184 19.84 0.25 -21.47
C GLN A 184 19.36 -0.39 -20.18
N ALA A 185 18.36 0.19 -19.53
CA ALA A 185 17.68 -0.42 -18.40
C ALA A 185 16.17 -0.35 -18.60
N SER A 186 15.46 -1.39 -18.18
CA SER A 186 14.00 -1.42 -18.14
C SER A 186 13.57 -1.69 -16.71
N LEU A 187 12.66 -0.86 -16.19
CA LEU A 187 12.08 -1.02 -14.85
C LEU A 187 10.58 -1.25 -14.96
N ARG A 188 10.01 -1.98 -14.00
CA ARG A 188 8.57 -1.94 -13.69
C ARG A 188 8.37 -1.22 -12.36
N LEU A 189 7.19 -0.66 -12.14
CA LEU A 189 6.83 -0.15 -10.83
C LEU A 189 6.73 -1.32 -9.82
N PRO A 190 7.17 -1.11 -8.56
CA PRO A 190 6.90 -2.05 -7.48
C PRO A 190 5.40 -2.31 -7.31
N SER A 191 5.07 -3.57 -7.07
CA SER A 191 3.69 -4.04 -6.87
C SER A 191 3.34 -4.13 -5.38
N ALA A 192 2.04 -4.26 -5.09
CA ALA A 192 1.53 -4.55 -3.77
C ALA A 192 2.07 -5.89 -3.23
N GLY A 193 2.36 -6.85 -4.10
CA GLY A 193 3.05 -8.09 -3.76
C GLY A 193 4.51 -7.84 -3.34
N ASP A 194 5.25 -7.01 -4.08
CA ASP A 194 6.63 -6.66 -3.71
C ASP A 194 6.69 -5.97 -2.34
N GLN A 195 5.73 -5.10 -2.02
CA GLN A 195 5.66 -4.45 -0.70
C GLN A 195 5.39 -5.45 0.43
N ALA A 196 4.44 -6.37 0.22
CA ALA A 196 4.15 -7.41 1.21
C ALA A 196 5.35 -8.33 1.45
N GLU A 197 6.05 -8.73 0.38
CA GLU A 197 7.27 -9.53 0.47
C GLU A 197 8.44 -8.76 1.10
N LEU A 198 8.57 -7.46 0.83
CA LEU A 198 9.59 -6.60 1.46
C LEU A 198 9.43 -6.55 2.98
N ILE A 199 8.20 -6.36 3.47
CA ILE A 199 7.92 -6.34 4.91
C ILE A 199 8.21 -7.73 5.51
N ALA A 200 7.80 -8.79 4.83
CA ALA A 200 8.07 -10.17 5.26
C ALA A 200 9.56 -10.50 5.33
N ALA A 201 10.39 -9.89 4.47
CA ALA A 201 11.84 -10.08 4.46
C ALA A 201 12.53 -9.52 5.71
N ARG A 202 11.86 -8.66 6.50
CA ARG A 202 12.36 -8.11 7.78
C ARG A 202 13.78 -7.54 7.68
N LEU A 203 14.08 -6.83 6.59
CA LEU A 203 15.38 -6.23 6.36
C LEU A 203 15.63 -5.06 7.34
N ASP A 204 16.77 -5.10 8.00
CA ASP A 204 17.17 -4.29 9.15
C ASP A 204 17.60 -2.84 8.81
N SER A 205 17.66 -2.45 7.54
CA SER A 205 18.04 -1.09 7.14
C SER A 205 17.30 -0.57 5.91
N PRO A 206 17.00 0.75 5.84
CA PRO A 206 16.41 1.38 4.67
C PRO A 206 17.21 1.14 3.38
N ALA A 207 18.55 1.15 3.47
CA ALA A 207 19.41 0.91 2.32
C ALA A 207 19.27 -0.51 1.74
N ARG A 208 19.17 -1.54 2.61
CA ARG A 208 18.92 -2.92 2.17
C ARG A 208 17.53 -3.06 1.55
N ARG A 209 16.51 -2.41 2.12
CA ARG A 209 15.15 -2.40 1.59
C ARG A 209 15.07 -1.77 0.20
N ARG A 210 15.73 -0.63 -0.01
CA ARG A 210 15.86 -0.01 -1.34
C ARG A 210 16.57 -0.90 -2.34
N SER A 211 17.72 -1.48 -1.96
CA SER A 211 18.43 -2.41 -2.85
C SER A 211 17.56 -3.62 -3.23
N TRP A 212 16.81 -4.15 -2.26
CA TRP A 212 15.90 -5.29 -2.48
C TRP A 212 14.77 -4.92 -3.44
N LEU A 213 14.08 -3.79 -3.21
CA LEU A 213 13.00 -3.35 -4.11
C LEU A 213 13.52 -3.05 -5.51
N LEU A 214 14.70 -2.42 -5.61
CA LEU A 214 15.28 -2.07 -6.90
C LEU A 214 15.63 -3.33 -7.72
N ALA A 215 16.09 -4.40 -7.06
CA ALA A 215 16.35 -5.69 -7.71
C ALA A 215 15.07 -6.30 -8.31
N ARG A 216 13.92 -6.14 -7.64
CA ARG A 216 12.63 -6.64 -8.12
C ARG A 216 11.99 -5.76 -9.19
N ALA A 217 12.21 -4.46 -9.10
CA ALA A 217 11.75 -3.48 -10.08
C ALA A 217 12.55 -3.56 -11.38
N LEU A 218 13.81 -3.96 -11.34
CA LEU A 218 14.67 -4.09 -12.52
C LEU A 218 14.25 -5.29 -13.38
N VAL A 219 13.86 -5.02 -14.62
CA VAL A 219 13.42 -6.02 -15.61
C VAL A 219 14.52 -6.34 -16.61
N ARG A 220 15.34 -5.34 -16.96
CA ARG A 220 16.46 -5.49 -17.91
C ARG A 220 17.60 -4.53 -17.55
N LEU A 221 18.84 -4.98 -17.74
CA LEU A 221 20.04 -4.16 -17.56
C LEU A 221 21.13 -4.58 -18.57
N GLY A 222 21.38 -3.74 -19.56
CA GLY A 222 22.21 -4.10 -20.71
C GLY A 222 21.55 -5.21 -21.51
N ASP A 223 22.28 -6.32 -21.69
CA ASP A 223 21.81 -7.51 -22.39
C ASP A 223 21.16 -8.55 -21.44
N ASP A 224 21.23 -8.32 -20.12
CA ASP A 224 20.67 -9.22 -19.12
C ASP A 224 19.19 -8.87 -18.83
N GLU A 225 18.38 -9.90 -18.60
CA GLU A 225 16.98 -9.79 -18.18
C GLU A 225 16.76 -10.42 -16.80
N ALA A 226 15.70 -9.97 -16.12
CA ALA A 226 15.30 -10.42 -14.78
C ALA A 226 15.05 -11.94 -14.70
N PRO A 227 15.14 -12.55 -13.50
CA PRO A 227 15.31 -11.92 -12.18
C PRO A 227 16.76 -11.49 -11.89
N PHE A 228 16.91 -10.36 -11.20
CA PHE A 228 18.20 -9.89 -10.70
C PHE A 228 18.33 -10.12 -9.19
N ASP A 229 19.48 -10.62 -8.77
CA ASP A 229 19.83 -10.67 -7.36
C ASP A 229 20.21 -9.27 -6.83
N VAL A 230 20.04 -9.08 -5.52
CA VAL A 230 20.42 -7.82 -4.84
C VAL A 230 21.90 -7.48 -5.03
N GLU A 231 22.76 -8.49 -5.22
CA GLU A 231 24.19 -8.29 -5.49
C GLU A 231 24.45 -7.54 -6.81
N VAL A 232 23.59 -7.70 -7.81
CA VAL A 232 23.68 -6.90 -9.06
C VAL A 232 23.46 -5.43 -8.75
N ILE A 233 22.49 -5.11 -7.89
CA ILE A 233 22.22 -3.74 -7.44
C ILE A 233 23.36 -3.20 -6.59
N HIS A 234 23.97 -4.03 -5.73
CA HIS A 234 25.14 -3.63 -4.94
C HIS A 234 26.36 -3.32 -5.80
N ALA A 235 26.55 -4.05 -6.90
CA ALA A 235 27.65 -3.84 -7.83
C ALA A 235 27.49 -2.58 -8.71
N LEU A 236 26.29 -2.02 -8.82
CA LEU A 236 26.06 -0.79 -9.59
C LEU A 236 26.72 0.43 -8.93
N PRO A 237 27.42 1.28 -9.69
CA PRO A 237 27.86 2.58 -9.22
C PRO A 237 26.72 3.39 -8.61
N SER A 238 26.97 4.09 -7.49
CA SER A 238 25.92 4.85 -6.78
C SER A 238 25.19 5.87 -7.65
N ALA A 239 25.86 6.42 -8.67
CA ALA A 239 25.24 7.33 -9.63
C ALA A 239 24.16 6.64 -10.49
N LEU A 240 24.41 5.40 -10.93
CA LEU A 240 23.45 4.64 -11.71
C LEU A 240 22.30 4.14 -10.85
N ARG A 241 22.58 3.71 -9.62
CA ARG A 241 21.53 3.37 -8.65
C ARG A 241 20.57 4.53 -8.42
N ARG A 242 21.09 5.74 -8.16
CA ARG A 242 20.27 6.94 -8.03
C ARG A 242 19.47 7.26 -9.30
N GLN A 243 20.04 7.03 -10.47
CA GLN A 243 19.31 7.24 -11.73
C GLN A 243 18.10 6.31 -11.87
N LEU A 244 18.25 5.03 -11.45
CA LEU A 244 17.15 4.08 -11.44
C LEU A 244 16.09 4.44 -10.36
N GLU A 245 16.55 4.79 -9.15
CA GLU A 245 15.67 5.22 -8.05
C GLU A 245 14.86 6.46 -8.45
N GLN A 246 15.51 7.47 -9.03
CA GLN A 246 14.85 8.69 -9.50
C GLN A 246 13.81 8.40 -10.59
N ALA A 247 14.10 7.48 -11.51
CA ALA A 247 13.12 7.11 -12.53
C ALA A 247 11.86 6.45 -11.92
N LEU A 248 12.02 5.65 -10.86
CA LEU A 248 10.89 5.10 -10.12
C LEU A 248 10.15 6.19 -9.35
N ASP A 249 10.87 7.12 -8.72
CA ASP A 249 10.28 8.24 -8.00
C ASP A 249 9.39 9.12 -8.88
N GLU A 250 9.86 9.42 -10.10
CA GLU A 250 9.12 10.25 -11.06
C GLU A 250 7.87 9.54 -11.62
N ALA A 251 7.85 8.20 -11.59
CA ALA A 251 6.78 7.40 -12.17
C ALA A 251 5.79 6.84 -11.14
N LEU A 252 6.17 6.76 -9.86
CA LEU A 252 5.29 6.29 -8.80
C LEU A 252 4.21 7.34 -8.50
N PRO A 253 2.93 6.93 -8.42
CA PRO A 253 1.87 7.83 -8.00
C PRO A 253 2.07 8.30 -6.55
N ASP A 254 1.71 9.54 -6.30
CA ASP A 254 1.62 10.10 -4.95
C ASP A 254 0.21 10.68 -4.76
N PHE A 255 -0.50 10.20 -3.74
CA PHE A 255 -1.82 10.71 -3.38
C PHE A 255 -1.66 11.80 -2.32
N ASP A 256 -2.31 12.94 -2.54
CA ASP A 256 -2.43 13.97 -1.51
C ASP A 256 -3.50 13.55 -0.50
N LEU A 257 -3.06 12.87 0.56
CA LEU A 257 -3.88 12.36 1.66
C LEU A 257 -3.83 13.30 2.88
N GLY A 258 -3.54 14.58 2.68
CA GLY A 258 -3.60 15.58 3.74
C GLY A 258 -5.04 15.95 4.09
N VAL A 259 -5.41 15.85 5.36
CA VAL A 259 -6.70 16.33 5.88
C VAL A 259 -6.44 17.60 6.68
N ASP A 260 -7.13 18.69 6.33
CA ASP A 260 -7.02 19.96 7.04
C ASP A 260 -7.73 19.86 8.40
N VAL A 261 -7.02 20.22 9.47
CA VAL A 261 -7.48 20.12 10.86
C VAL A 261 -7.28 21.44 11.58
N CYS A 262 -8.28 21.88 12.34
CA CYS A 262 -8.16 22.97 13.30
C CYS A 262 -8.29 22.43 14.73
N CYS A 263 -7.24 22.58 15.53
CA CYS A 263 -7.23 22.10 16.91
C CYS A 263 -8.27 22.84 17.77
N SER A 264 -9.17 22.07 18.41
CA SER A 264 -10.24 22.61 19.25
C SER A 264 -9.76 23.35 20.51
N ALA A 265 -8.58 22.99 21.03
CA ALA A 265 -8.02 23.60 22.24
C ALA A 265 -7.22 24.88 22.00
N CYS A 266 -6.40 24.92 20.94
CA CYS A 266 -5.47 26.03 20.72
C CYS A 266 -5.67 26.79 19.40
N GLY A 267 -6.61 26.37 18.54
CA GLY A 267 -6.92 26.99 17.25
C GLY A 267 -5.81 26.87 16.21
N HIS A 268 -4.85 25.97 16.41
CA HIS A 268 -3.79 25.74 15.43
C HIS A 268 -4.32 24.93 14.24
N GLU A 269 -4.15 25.48 13.05
CA GLU A 269 -4.46 24.81 11.78
C GLU A 269 -3.23 24.02 11.29
N PHE A 270 -3.44 22.76 10.91
CA PHE A 270 -2.41 21.87 10.37
C PHE A 270 -3.04 20.82 9.46
N ALA A 271 -2.24 20.22 8.57
CA ALA A 271 -2.66 19.08 7.76
C ALA A 271 -2.23 17.78 8.44
N ALA A 272 -3.18 16.92 8.80
CA ALA A 272 -2.92 15.59 9.32
C ALA A 272 -2.76 14.59 8.16
N PRO A 273 -1.73 13.72 8.18
CA PRO A 273 -1.62 12.66 7.19
C PRO A 273 -2.69 11.59 7.40
N PHE A 274 -3.41 11.22 6.35
CA PHE A 274 -4.31 10.07 6.36
C PHE A 274 -3.62 8.84 5.75
N GLU A 275 -3.47 7.78 6.54
CA GLU A 275 -2.93 6.49 6.09
C GLU A 275 -4.08 5.50 5.82
N ILE A 276 -4.24 5.11 4.55
CA ILE A 276 -5.37 4.28 4.10
C ILE A 276 -5.33 2.87 4.74
N ASP A 277 -4.14 2.29 4.88
CA ASP A 277 -3.94 0.97 5.47
C ASP A 277 -4.19 0.97 6.98
N GLY A 278 -3.67 1.95 7.72
CA GLY A 278 -3.91 2.08 9.16
C GLY A 278 -5.39 2.28 9.49
N PHE A 279 -6.11 3.06 8.69
CA PHE A 279 -7.50 3.38 8.96
C PHE A 279 -8.46 2.19 8.82
N PHE A 280 -8.26 1.31 7.82
CA PHE A 280 -9.14 0.15 7.65
C PHE A 280 -8.93 -0.91 8.74
N LEU A 281 -7.74 -0.97 9.35
CA LEU A 281 -7.32 -2.06 10.23
C LEU A 281 -7.48 -1.76 11.73
N LEU A 282 -7.79 -0.52 12.12
CA LEU A 282 -7.80 -0.06 13.52
C LEU A 282 -9.20 0.08 14.14
N SER A 283 -10.28 -0.16 13.38
CA SER A 283 -11.66 -0.18 13.89
C SER A 283 -12.01 -1.50 14.57
#